data_AF-A0A6V8CQH2-F1
#
_entry.id   AF-A0A6V8CQH2-F1
#
_cell.length_a   1.000
_cell.length_b   1.000
_cell.length_c   1.000
_cell.angle_alpha   90.00
_cell.angle_beta   90.00
_cell.angle_gamma   90.00
#
_symmetry.space_group_name_H-M   'P 1'
#
loop_
_entity.id
_entity.type
_entity.pdbx_description
1 polymer ?
#
loop_
_entity_poly.entity_id
_entity_poly.type
_entity_poly.pdbx_seq_one_letter_code
_entity_poly.pdbx_strand_id
1 'polypeptide(L)'
;MAQVALRSVHGKFLSAQPDGSAQWNRDVASTWEYFHIEERPGGKITLKSSHGKYVSAQADGSVQINRDAAPPGGWEEFTAELRDNGVVCLKSCHG
;
A
#
# COMPACT_ATOMS: atom_id res chain seq x y z
N MET A 1 -12.77 -9.59 4.60
CA MET A 1 -11.65 -8.87 3.95
C MET A 1 -11.32 -7.69 4.84
N ALA A 2 -10.09 -7.57 5.31
CA ALA A 2 -9.68 -6.49 6.19
C ALA A 2 -9.41 -5.22 5.36
N GLN A 3 -9.93 -4.08 5.82
CA GLN A 3 -9.55 -2.76 5.31
C GLN A 3 -8.62 -2.08 6.31
N VAL A 4 -7.65 -1.35 5.78
CA VAL A 4 -6.72 -0.55 6.58
C VAL A 4 -6.53 0.83 5.98
N ALA A 5 -6.20 1.80 6.83
CA ALA A 5 -5.63 3.06 6.40
C ALA A 5 -4.17 3.11 6.85
N LEU A 6 -3.28 3.58 5.96
CA LEU A 6 -1.85 3.67 6.25
C LEU A 6 -1.52 5.09 6.71
N ARG A 7 -1.13 5.23 7.99
CA ARG A 7 -0.71 6.51 8.57
C ARG A 7 0.81 6.56 8.67
N SER A 8 1.40 7.57 8.04
CA SER A 8 2.84 7.85 8.14
C SER A 8 3.22 8.32 9.55
N VAL A 9 4.53 8.28 9.84
CA VAL A 9 5.10 8.85 11.08
C VAL A 9 4.85 10.35 11.22
N HIS A 10 4.56 11.06 10.12
CA HIS A 10 4.17 12.47 10.12
C HIS A 10 2.67 12.69 10.44
N GLY A 11 1.94 11.64 10.76
CA GLY A 11 0.51 11.71 11.06
C GLY A 11 -0.39 11.86 9.83
N LYS A 12 0.16 11.81 8.62
CA LYS A 12 -0.59 11.90 7.36
C LYS A 12 -0.92 10.53 6.80
N PHE A 13 -2.14 10.36 6.29
CA PHE A 13 -2.61 9.15 5.66
C PHE A 13 -2.24 9.09 4.18
N LEU A 14 -1.94 7.88 3.69
CA LEU A 14 -1.81 7.58 2.27
C LEU A 14 -3.18 7.67 1.60
N SER A 15 -3.26 8.43 0.52
CA SER A 15 -4.46 8.64 -0.29
C SER A 15 -4.20 8.18 -1.72
N ALA A 16 -5.01 7.25 -2.22
CA ALA A 16 -4.98 6.82 -3.61
C ALA A 16 -5.72 7.83 -4.49
N GLN A 17 -5.02 8.44 -5.45
CA GLN A 17 -5.64 9.39 -6.36
C GLN A 17 -6.21 8.70 -7.61
N PRO A 18 -7.25 9.26 -8.24
CA PRO A 18 -7.80 8.74 -9.50
C PRO A 18 -6.80 8.67 -10.66
N ASP A 19 -5.77 9.53 -10.66
CA ASP A 19 -4.70 9.53 -11.66
C ASP A 19 -3.62 8.47 -11.40
N GLY A 20 -3.77 7.67 -10.34
CA GLY A 20 -2.84 6.61 -9.95
C GLY A 20 -1.67 7.07 -9.10
N SER A 21 -1.61 8.36 -8.72
CA SER A 21 -0.60 8.86 -7.80
C SER A 21 -0.89 8.47 -6.34
N ALA A 22 0.18 8.28 -5.58
CA ALA A 22 0.15 8.09 -4.13
C ALA A 22 0.44 9.42 -3.43
N GLN A 23 -0.43 9.88 -2.53
CA GLN A 23 -0.21 11.10 -1.74
C GLN A 23 -0.25 10.83 -0.24
N TRP A 24 0.74 11.34 0.52
CA TRP A 24 0.85 11.20 1.98
C TRP A 24 0.54 12.50 2.71
N ASN A 25 -0.67 13.04 2.52
CA ASN A 25 -0.98 14.42 2.90
C ASN A 25 -2.37 14.60 3.54
N ARG A 26 -3.08 13.53 3.87
CA ARG A 26 -4.42 13.62 4.48
C ARG A 26 -4.35 13.54 6.00
N ASP A 27 -5.10 14.40 6.68
CA ASP A 27 -5.20 14.40 8.16
C ASP A 27 -6.19 13.38 8.71
N VAL A 28 -7.17 12.98 7.88
CA VAL A 28 -8.23 12.03 8.25
C VAL A 28 -8.32 10.98 7.15
N ALA A 29 -8.50 9.72 7.55
CA ALA A 29 -8.79 8.65 6.62
C ALA A 29 -10.28 8.66 6.25
N SER A 30 -10.56 8.76 4.96
CA SER A 30 -11.87 8.57 4.36
C SER A 30 -11.73 7.60 3.17
N THR A 31 -12.67 7.64 2.24
CA THR A 31 -12.80 6.67 1.15
C THR A 31 -11.50 6.36 0.41
N TRP A 32 -10.66 7.36 0.13
CA TRP A 32 -9.45 7.19 -0.71
C TRP A 32 -8.22 6.71 0.07
N GLU A 33 -8.31 6.74 1.40
CA GLU A 33 -7.23 6.34 2.30
C GLU A 33 -7.38 4.89 2.79
N TYR A 34 -8.53 4.27 2.48
CA TYR A 34 -8.78 2.87 2.81
C TYR A 34 -8.33 1.93 1.67
N PHE A 35 -7.56 0.92 2.07
CA PHE A 35 -7.05 -0.14 1.20
C PHE A 35 -7.53 -1.50 1.70
N HIS A 36 -7.93 -2.35 0.78
CA HIS A 36 -8.21 -3.76 1.07
C HIS A 36 -6.89 -4.52 1.11
N ILE A 37 -6.68 -5.27 2.19
CA ILE A 37 -5.59 -6.23 2.29
C ILE A 37 -6.06 -7.55 1.70
N GLU A 38 -5.28 -8.06 0.75
CA GLU A 38 -5.41 -9.42 0.23
C GLU A 38 -4.15 -10.20 0.61
N GLU A 39 -4.33 -11.27 1.38
CA GLU A 39 -3.24 -12.16 1.78
C GLU A 39 -2.74 -12.98 0.59
N ARG A 40 -1.42 -13.22 0.56
CA ARG A 40 -0.73 -13.97 -0.48
C ARG A 40 0.16 -15.06 0.13
N PRO A 41 0.49 -16.12 -0.63
CA PRO A 41 1.42 -17.15 -0.16
C PRO A 41 2.74 -16.57 0.37
N GLY A 42 3.32 -17.22 1.38
CA GLY A 42 4.58 -16.79 1.97
C GLY A 42 4.47 -15.58 2.89
N GLY A 43 3.28 -15.28 3.42
CA GLY A 43 3.07 -14.17 4.37
C GLY A 43 3.09 -12.79 3.73
N LYS A 44 2.99 -12.72 2.41
CA LYS A 44 2.92 -11.47 1.66
C LYS A 44 1.49 -10.94 1.63
N ILE A 45 1.37 -9.66 1.26
CA ILE A 45 0.10 -8.99 1.06
C ILE A 45 0.11 -8.18 -0.24
N THR A 46 -1.07 -7.92 -0.77
CA THR A 46 -1.31 -6.89 -1.79
C THR A 46 -2.33 -5.89 -1.25
N LEU A 47 -2.18 -4.61 -1.62
CA LEU A 47 -3.04 -3.51 -1.15
C LEU A 47 -3.85 -2.94 -2.32
N LYS A 48 -5.18 -3.05 -2.25
CA LYS A 48 -6.09 -2.57 -3.30
C LYS A 48 -6.87 -1.35 -2.84
N SER A 49 -6.75 -0.24 -3.57
CA SER A 49 -7.43 1.02 -3.26
C SER A 49 -8.93 0.97 -3.52
N SER A 50 -9.65 1.99 -3.04
CA SER A 50 -11.06 2.24 -3.37
C SER A 50 -11.33 2.41 -4.87
N HIS A 51 -10.30 2.73 -5.67
CA HIS A 51 -10.38 2.84 -7.13
C HIS A 51 -10.12 1.51 -7.85
N GLY A 52 -9.98 0.42 -7.10
CA GLY A 52 -9.75 -0.92 -7.64
C GLY A 52 -8.33 -1.14 -8.18
N LYS A 53 -7.40 -0.20 -7.92
CA LYS A 53 -5.99 -0.29 -8.33
C LYS A 53 -5.11 -0.78 -7.19
N TYR A 54 -4.05 -1.51 -7.52
CA TYR A 54 -3.07 -1.99 -6.55
C TYR A 54 -1.93 -1.00 -6.35
N VAL A 55 -1.45 -0.91 -5.10
CA VAL A 55 -0.18 -0.26 -4.75
C VAL A 55 0.96 -1.05 -5.37
N SER A 56 1.91 -0.37 -5.99
CA SER A 56 3.04 -0.95 -6.72
C SER A 56 4.32 -0.18 -6.39
N ALA A 57 5.33 -0.87 -5.86
CA ALA A 57 6.66 -0.29 -5.63
C ALA A 57 7.49 -0.36 -6.91
N GLN A 58 8.05 0.76 -7.32
CA GLN A 58 8.85 0.83 -8.53
C GLN A 58 10.34 0.65 -8.20
N ALA A 59 11.13 0.23 -9.19
CA ALA A 59 12.57 0.04 -9.04
C ALA A 59 13.33 1.34 -8.70
N ASP A 60 12.77 2.51 -9.02
CA ASP A 60 13.34 3.83 -8.68
C ASP A 60 12.98 4.30 -7.26
N GLY A 61 12.30 3.45 -6.47
CA GLY A 61 11.85 3.76 -5.12
C GLY A 61 10.54 4.55 -5.04
N SER A 62 9.95 4.92 -6.18
CA SER A 62 8.63 5.55 -6.20
C SER A 62 7.52 4.53 -5.93
N VAL A 63 6.34 5.04 -5.52
CA VAL A 63 5.14 4.23 -5.30
C VAL A 63 4.03 4.76 -6.20
N GLN A 64 3.36 3.84 -6.89
CA GLN A 64 2.21 4.11 -7.76
C GLN A 64 1.01 3.27 -7.33
N ILE A 65 -0.21 3.74 -7.64
CA ILE A 65 -1.47 3.05 -7.31
C ILE A 65 -2.33 2.97 -8.57
N ASN A 66 -1.82 2.31 -9.61
CA ASN A 66 -2.37 2.33 -10.97
C ASN A 66 -2.47 0.95 -11.63
N ARG A 67 -2.20 -0.14 -10.92
CA ARG A 67 -2.18 -1.50 -11.48
C ARG A 67 -3.55 -2.15 -11.36
N ASP A 68 -4.03 -2.78 -12.42
CA ASP A 68 -5.32 -3.51 -12.43
C ASP A 68 -5.24 -4.92 -11.82
N ALA A 69 -4.03 -5.47 -11.74
CA ALA A 69 -3.75 -6.79 -11.21
C ALA A 69 -2.47 -6.79 -10.39
N ALA A 70 -2.36 -7.77 -9.49
CA ALA A 70 -1.19 -8.04 -8.67
C ALA A 70 -0.76 -9.51 -8.89
N PRO A 71 0.04 -9.80 -9.94
CA PRO A 71 0.51 -11.14 -10.21
C PRO A 71 1.46 -11.63 -9.10
N PRO A 72 1.55 -12.95 -8.84
CA PRO A 72 2.51 -13.50 -7.89
C PRO A 72 3.94 -13.08 -8.20
N GLY A 73 4.67 -12.57 -7.21
CA GLY A 73 6.02 -12.02 -7.39
C GLY A 73 6.07 -10.66 -8.11
N GLY A 74 4.91 -10.05 -8.36
CA GLY A 74 4.79 -8.72 -8.95
C GLY A 74 5.27 -7.60 -8.04
N TRP A 75 5.21 -6.38 -8.55
CA TRP A 75 5.64 -5.17 -7.86
C TRP A 75 4.62 -4.72 -6.79
N GLU A 76 3.48 -5.39 -6.77
CA GLU A 76 2.32 -5.11 -5.90
C GLU A 76 2.34 -5.95 -4.62
N GLU A 77 3.26 -6.90 -4.50
CA GLU A 77 3.42 -7.75 -3.32
C GLU A 77 4.38 -7.15 -2.30
N PHE A 78 3.96 -7.14 -1.05
CA PHE A 78 4.74 -6.61 0.08
C PHE A 78 4.82 -7.62 1.22
N THR A 79 5.93 -7.62 1.94
CA THR A 79 6.01 -8.22 3.28
C THR A 79 5.73 -7.13 4.30
N ALA A 80 4.77 -7.35 5.21
CA ALA A 80 4.51 -6.45 6.31
C ALA A 80 5.37 -6.85 7.52
N GLU A 81 6.24 -5.96 7.97
CA GLU A 81 7.16 -6.18 9.08
C GLU A 81 6.85 -5.21 10.22
N LEU A 82 6.50 -5.72 11.40
CA LEU A 82 6.35 -4.91 12.61
C LEU A 82 7.73 -4.62 13.21
N ARG A 83 8.03 -3.34 13.43
CA ARG A 83 9.24 -2.89 14.12
C ARG A 83 8.98 -2.67 15.61
N ASP A 84 10.04 -2.67 16.41
CA ASP A 84 9.98 -2.53 17.88
C ASP A 84 9.27 -1.25 18.37
N ASN A 85 9.25 -0.21 17.54
CA ASN A 85 8.58 1.05 17.83
C ASN A 85 7.07 1.05 17.47
N GLY A 86 6.49 -0.11 17.14
CA GLY A 86 5.09 -0.24 16.77
C GLY A 86 4.76 0.22 15.34
N VAL A 87 5.78 0.53 14.51
CA VAL A 87 5.59 0.91 13.11
C VAL A 87 5.62 -0.34 12.23
N VAL A 88 4.67 -0.43 11.30
CA VAL A 88 4.68 -1.44 10.24
C VAL A 88 5.44 -0.90 9.04
N CYS A 89 6.36 -1.68 8.49
CA CYS A 89 7.02 -1.42 7.23
C CYS A 89 6.55 -2.38 6.16
N LEU A 90 6.40 -1.87 4.94
CA LEU A 90 6.04 -2.65 3.76
C LEU A 90 7.28 -2.81 2.90
N LYS A 91 7.81 -4.03 2.84
CA LYS A 91 9.01 -4.35 2.05
C LYS A 91 8.61 -4.93 0.71
N SER A 92 9.12 -4.34 -0.37
CA SER A 92 8.84 -4.77 -1.75
C SER A 92 9.87 -5.82 -2.24
N CYS A 93 9.70 -6.29 -3.48
CA CYS A 93 10.68 -7.14 -4.14
C CYS A 93 11.98 -6.41 -4.53
N HIS A 94 12.05 -5.08 -4.40
CA HIS A 94 13.23 -4.26 -4.71
C HIS A 94 14.20 -4.06 -3.52
N GLY A 95 13.87 -4.59 -2.33
CA GLY A 95 14.65 -4.39 -1.10
C GLY A 95 14.01 -3.36 -0.17
#